data_AF-A0A2U2ZXG6-F1
#
_entry.id   AF-A0A2U2ZXG6-F1
#
_cell.length_a   1.000
_cell.length_b   1.000
_cell.length_c   1.000
_cell.angle_alpha   90.00
_cell.angle_beta   90.00
_cell.angle_gamma   90.00
#
_symmetry.space_group_name_H-M   'P 1'
#
loop_
_entity.id
_entity.type
_entity.pdbx_description
1 polymer ?
#
loop_
_entity_poly.entity_id
_entity_poly.type
_entity_poly.pdbx_seq_one_letter_code
_entity_poly.pdbx_strand_id
1 'polypeptide(L)'
;MPRPPALPAKDKTRLVLSVLAKECTVSEAARAAQVSEQSIANWRRQFIEGGSMALAGAAPPSGSQREAALTEEVHRLKQALGEAYVEVMAWRRTGDRPRVPSRTSKRSAPNWESPFRGTA
;
A
#
# COMPACT_ATOMS: atom_id res chain seq x y z
N MET A 1 -20.15 -4.01 -23.56
CA MET A 1 -21.33 -4.30 -22.71
C MET A 1 -21.67 -3.03 -21.94
N PRO A 2 -22.77 -2.33 -22.27
CA PRO A 2 -23.19 -1.17 -21.49
C PRO A 2 -23.60 -1.66 -20.10
N ARG A 3 -22.86 -1.23 -19.08
CA ARG A 3 -23.19 -1.52 -17.68
C ARG A 3 -24.56 -0.88 -17.41
N PRO A 4 -25.58 -1.65 -16.98
CA PRO A 4 -26.86 -1.06 -16.62
C PRO A 4 -26.63 0.04 -15.59
N PRO A 5 -27.35 1.17 -15.66
CA PRO A 5 -27.21 2.23 -14.68
C PRO A 5 -27.45 1.62 -13.30
N ALA A 6 -26.41 1.62 -12.47
CA ALA A 6 -26.52 1.14 -11.11
C ALA A 6 -27.51 2.07 -10.41
N LEU A 7 -28.73 1.57 -10.14
CA LEU A 7 -29.72 2.28 -9.33
C LEU A 7 -28.99 2.92 -8.13
N PRO A 8 -29.20 4.22 -7.88
CA PRO A 8 -28.50 4.91 -6.81
C PRO A 8 -28.85 4.24 -5.49
N ALA A 9 -27.90 4.23 -4.54
CA ALA A 9 -28.03 3.47 -3.30
C ALA A 9 -29.32 3.82 -2.52
N LYS A 10 -29.71 5.10 -2.50
CA LYS A 10 -30.94 5.57 -1.86
C LYS A 10 -32.20 4.92 -2.43
N ASP A 11 -32.27 4.74 -3.75
CA ASP A 11 -33.46 4.16 -4.39
C ASP A 11 -33.52 2.64 -4.17
N LYS A 12 -32.36 1.97 -4.13
CA LYS A 12 -32.28 0.57 -3.69
C LYS A 12 -32.79 0.40 -2.26
N THR A 13 -32.39 1.29 -1.35
CA THR A 13 -32.85 1.26 0.05
C THR A 13 -34.36 1.44 0.14
N ARG A 14 -34.93 2.44 -0.54
CA ARG A 14 -36.39 2.65 -0.58
C ARG A 14 -37.14 1.40 -1.05
N LEU A 15 -36.67 0.81 -2.15
CA LEU A 15 -37.28 -0.37 -2.73
C LEU A 15 -37.20 -1.58 -1.79
N VAL A 16 -36.06 -1.81 -1.15
CA VAL A 16 -35.91 -2.88 -0.14
C VAL A 16 -36.83 -2.65 1.06
N LEU A 17 -36.97 -1.41 1.52
CA LEU A 17 -37.87 -1.07 2.63
C LEU A 17 -39.34 -1.33 2.27
N SER A 18 -39.81 -0.94 1.09
CA SER A 18 -41.20 -1.23 0.65
C SER A 18 -41.46 -2.74 0.53
N VAL A 19 -40.48 -3.53 0.08
CA VAL A 19 -40.58 -5.00 0.05
C VAL A 19 -40.65 -5.58 1.46
N LEU A 20 -39.89 -5.04 2.41
CA LEU A 20 -39.92 -5.48 3.82
C LEU A 20 -41.20 -5.06 4.53
N ALA A 21 -41.73 -3.88 4.21
CA ALA A 21 -43.02 -3.38 4.68
C ALA A 21 -44.22 -4.12 4.06
N LYS A 22 -43.98 -5.01 3.09
CA LYS A 22 -44.99 -5.73 2.30
C LYS A 22 -45.92 -4.81 1.48
N GLU A 23 -45.47 -3.59 1.18
CA GLU A 23 -46.17 -2.66 0.29
C GLU A 23 -46.05 -3.10 -1.17
N CYS A 24 -44.99 -3.82 -1.51
CA CYS A 24 -44.77 -4.39 -2.84
C CYS A 24 -44.11 -5.77 -2.75
N THR A 25 -44.39 -6.62 -3.72
CA THR A 25 -43.71 -7.92 -3.86
C THR A 25 -42.34 -7.75 -4.52
N VAL A 26 -41.47 -8.75 -4.36
CA VAL A 26 -40.15 -8.78 -5.03
C VAL A 26 -40.29 -8.68 -6.55
N SER A 27 -41.29 -9.34 -7.13
CA SER A 27 -41.58 -9.32 -8.57
C SER A 27 -42.09 -7.98 -9.07
N GLU A 28 -42.97 -7.31 -8.33
CA GLU A 28 -43.45 -5.96 -8.69
C GLU A 28 -42.31 -4.94 -8.62
N ALA A 29 -41.50 -5.01 -7.55
CA ALA A 29 -40.35 -4.15 -7.39
C ALA A 29 -39.30 -4.38 -8.49
N ALA A 30 -39.09 -5.63 -8.92
CA ALA A 30 -38.19 -5.99 -10.01
C ALA A 30 -38.61 -5.35 -11.33
N ARG A 31 -39.90 -5.43 -11.65
CA ARG A 31 -40.48 -4.83 -12.86
C ARG A 31 -40.41 -3.30 -12.82
N ALA A 32 -40.76 -2.68 -11.70
CA ALA A 32 -40.73 -1.23 -11.55
C ALA A 32 -39.31 -0.65 -11.69
N ALA A 33 -38.32 -1.34 -11.13
CA ALA A 33 -36.92 -0.91 -11.18
C ALA A 33 -36.13 -1.47 -12.39
N GLN A 34 -36.78 -2.27 -13.27
CA GLN A 34 -36.14 -2.92 -14.43
C GLN A 34 -34.89 -3.74 -14.04
N VAL A 35 -34.95 -4.44 -12.90
CA VAL A 35 -33.87 -5.30 -12.39
C VAL A 35 -34.36 -6.72 -12.19
N SER A 36 -33.45 -7.67 -12.09
CA SER A 36 -33.82 -9.05 -11.79
C SER A 36 -34.35 -9.20 -10.36
N GLU A 37 -35.31 -10.09 -10.16
CA GLU A 37 -35.83 -10.44 -8.82
C GLU A 37 -34.71 -10.91 -7.89
N GLN A 38 -33.72 -11.64 -8.44
CA GLN A 38 -32.53 -12.07 -7.72
C GLN A 38 -31.73 -10.89 -7.16
N SER A 39 -31.65 -9.77 -7.89
CA SER A 39 -30.95 -8.57 -7.43
C SER A 39 -31.63 -7.98 -6.20
N ILE A 40 -32.95 -7.92 -6.21
CA ILE A 40 -33.75 -7.40 -5.08
C ILE A 40 -33.67 -8.34 -3.88
N ALA A 41 -33.77 -9.66 -4.10
CA ALA A 41 -33.59 -10.64 -3.04
C ALA A 41 -32.20 -10.53 -2.39
N ASN A 42 -31.16 -10.30 -3.20
CA ASN A 42 -29.80 -10.07 -2.71
C ASN A 42 -29.68 -8.78 -1.89
N TRP A 43 -30.26 -7.67 -2.37
CA TRP A 43 -30.24 -6.40 -1.63
C TRP A 43 -31.01 -6.50 -0.31
N ARG A 44 -32.16 -7.19 -0.30
CA ARG A 44 -32.94 -7.44 0.92
C ARG A 44 -32.11 -8.16 1.97
N ARG A 45 -31.41 -9.24 1.57
CA ARG A 45 -30.54 -10.01 2.45
C ARG A 45 -29.39 -9.15 2.99
N GLN A 46 -28.68 -8.43 2.13
CA GLN A 46 -27.59 -7.54 2.53
C GLN A 46 -28.05 -6.43 3.49
N PHE A 47 -29.24 -5.88 3.28
CA PHE A 47 -29.81 -4.86 4.14
C PHE A 47 -30.12 -5.39 5.55
N ILE A 48 -30.73 -6.58 5.64
CA ILE A 48 -31.02 -7.23 6.94
C ILE A 48 -29.73 -7.62 7.65
N GLU A 49 -28.78 -8.22 6.93
CA GLU A 49 -27.50 -8.64 7.49
C GLU A 49 -26.71 -7.45 8.02
N GLY A 50 -26.55 -6.40 7.20
CA GLY A 50 -25.89 -5.16 7.60
C GLY A 50 -26.61 -4.45 8.75
N GLY A 51 -27.94 -4.41 8.73
CA GLY A 51 -28.75 -3.86 9.82
C GLY A 51 -28.61 -4.65 11.13
N SER A 52 -28.61 -5.98 11.05
CA SER A 52 -28.41 -6.87 12.20
C SER A 52 -27.01 -6.70 12.80
N MET A 53 -25.98 -6.63 11.96
CA MET A 53 -24.61 -6.35 12.41
C MET A 53 -24.49 -4.98 13.10
N ALA A 54 -25.09 -3.94 12.50
CA ALA A 54 -25.10 -2.60 13.09
C ALA A 54 -25.81 -2.56 14.45
N LEU A 55 -26.96 -3.24 14.58
CA LEU A 55 -27.71 -3.35 15.83
C LEU A 55 -26.97 -4.18 16.89
N ALA A 56 -26.21 -5.19 16.48
CA ALA A 56 -25.34 -5.97 17.36
C ALA A 56 -24.10 -5.18 17.84
N GLY A 57 -23.95 -3.92 17.44
CA GLY A 57 -22.76 -3.11 17.75
C GLY A 57 -21.51 -3.61 17.04
N ALA A 58 -21.63 -4.53 16.08
CA ALA A 58 -20.52 -4.94 15.25
C ALA A 58 -20.17 -3.78 14.33
N ALA A 59 -18.96 -3.22 14.51
CA ALA A 59 -18.40 -2.29 13.54
C ALA A 59 -18.46 -2.93 12.13
N PRO A 60 -18.72 -2.14 11.07
CA PRO A 60 -18.81 -2.66 9.70
C PRO A 60 -17.60 -3.56 9.41
N PRO A 61 -17.79 -4.67 8.67
CA PRO A 61 -16.80 -5.73 8.56
C PRO A 61 -15.48 -5.18 8.05
N SER A 62 -14.54 -4.98 8.98
CA SER A 62 -13.07 -5.02 8.86
C SER A 62 -12.37 -4.28 7.70
N GLY A 63 -13.08 -3.57 6.83
CA GLY A 63 -12.51 -2.71 5.79
C GLY A 63 -11.72 -1.60 6.44
N SER A 64 -12.30 -0.89 7.41
CA SER A 64 -11.62 0.20 8.12
C SER A 64 -10.38 -0.25 8.91
N GLN A 65 -10.42 -1.40 9.60
CA GLN A 65 -9.25 -1.89 10.34
C GLN A 65 -8.15 -2.42 9.41
N ARG A 66 -8.52 -3.15 8.36
CA ARG A 66 -7.56 -3.63 7.36
C ARG A 66 -6.95 -2.47 6.58
N GLU A 67 -7.76 -1.49 6.18
CA GLU A 67 -7.31 -0.27 5.52
C GLU A 67 -6.42 0.57 6.43
N ALA A 68 -6.74 0.70 7.71
CA ALA A 68 -5.88 1.37 8.69
C ALA A 68 -4.54 0.64 8.84
N ALA A 69 -4.55 -0.69 8.98
CA ALA A 69 -3.34 -1.50 9.06
C ALA A 69 -2.48 -1.40 7.79
N LEU A 70 -3.12 -1.44 6.61
CA LEU A 70 -2.44 -1.26 5.32
C LEU A 70 -1.89 0.17 5.17
N THR A 71 -2.58 1.18 5.70
CA THR A 71 -2.11 2.58 5.66
C THR A 71 -0.87 2.76 6.52
N GLU A 72 -0.87 2.17 7.72
CA GLU A 72 0.29 2.15 8.61
C GLU A 72 1.48 1.42 7.98
N GLU A 73 1.22 0.26 7.35
CA GLU A 73 2.25 -0.50 6.64
C GLU A 73 2.84 0.30 5.47
N VAL A 74 2.01 0.97 4.66
CA VAL A 74 2.47 1.85 3.57
C VAL A 74 3.31 3.01 4.11
N HIS A 75 2.92 3.60 5.24
CA HIS A 75 3.70 4.67 5.87
C HIS A 75 5.08 4.17 6.29
N ARG A 76 5.14 3.03 6.97
CA ARG A 76 6.39 2.37 7.38
C ARG A 76 7.28 2.04 6.19
N LEU A 77 6.72 1.48 5.12
CA LEU A 77 7.47 1.13 3.91
C LEU A 77 8.03 2.38 3.21
N LYS A 78 7.27 3.47 3.15
CA LYS A 78 7.75 4.75 2.59
C LYS A 78 8.92 5.32 3.37
N GLN A 79 8.87 5.23 4.71
CA GLN A 79 9.97 5.69 5.55
C GLN A 79 11.24 4.87 5.31
N ALA A 80 11.14 3.54 5.36
CA ALA A 80 12.27 2.64 5.11
C ALA A 80 12.86 2.84 3.71
N LEU A 81 12.03 3.08 2.70
CA LEU A 81 12.49 3.39 1.35
C LEU A 81 13.27 4.71 1.30
N GLY A 82 12.82 5.73 2.01
CA GLY A 82 13.51 7.02 2.12
C GLY A 82 14.88 6.89 2.79
N GLU A 83 14.95 6.15 3.90
CA GLU A 83 16.20 5.87 4.61
C GLU A 83 17.20 5.13 3.72
N ALA A 84 16.76 4.04 3.07
CA ALA A 84 17.60 3.29 2.14
C ALA A 84 18.07 4.13 0.94
N TYR A 85 17.22 5.02 0.41
CA TYR A 85 17.60 5.92 -0.67
C TYR A 85 18.71 6.89 -0.24
N VAL A 86 18.59 7.48 0.95
CA VAL A 86 19.61 8.37 1.51
C VAL A 86 20.94 7.63 1.69
N GLU A 87 20.92 6.40 2.22
CA GLU A 87 22.12 5.58 2.35
C GLU A 87 22.77 5.33 0.99
N VAL A 88 22.02 4.86 -0.01
CA VAL A 88 22.54 4.61 -1.36
C VAL A 88 23.18 5.87 -1.96
N MET A 89 22.54 7.03 -1.77
CA MET A 89 23.08 8.30 -2.26
C MET A 89 24.34 8.73 -1.50
N ALA A 90 24.42 8.49 -0.19
CA ALA A 90 25.62 8.74 0.60
C ALA A 90 26.78 7.85 0.13
N TRP A 91 26.54 6.56 -0.12
CA TRP A 91 27.54 5.63 -0.65
C TRP A 91 28.05 6.05 -2.02
N ARG A 92 27.16 6.44 -2.94
CA ARG A 92 27.53 6.97 -4.26
C ARG A 92 28.38 8.24 -4.13
N ARG A 93 27.95 9.19 -3.31
CA ARG A 93 28.66 10.46 -3.10
C ARG A 93 30.03 10.29 -2.43
N THR A 94 30.21 9.24 -1.63
CA THR A 94 31.48 8.96 -0.94
C THR A 94 32.41 8.09 -1.81
N GLY A 95 31.86 7.19 -2.61
CA GLY A 95 32.60 6.36 -3.58
C GLY A 95 33.18 7.14 -4.75
N ASP A 96 32.55 8.26 -5.13
CA ASP A 96 33.02 9.16 -6.21
C ASP A 96 34.13 10.13 -5.78
N ARG A 97 34.59 10.10 -4.52
CA ARG A 97 35.74 10.91 -4.09
C ARG A 97 37.04 10.26 -4.57
N PRO A 98 37.93 11.00 -5.28
CA PRO A 98 39.25 10.48 -5.61
C PRO A 98 39.97 10.04 -4.33
N ARG A 99 40.35 8.77 -4.26
CA ARG A 99 41.22 8.27 -3.18
C ARG A 99 42.53 9.05 -3.25
N VAL A 100 42.75 9.95 -2.29
CA VAL A 100 44.05 10.59 -2.12
C VAL A 100 45.05 9.47 -1.77
N PRO A 101 46.09 9.23 -2.58
CA PRO A 101 47.08 8.23 -2.24
C PRO A 101 47.73 8.62 -0.91
N SER A 102 47.61 7.77 0.10
CA SER A 102 48.36 7.93 1.34
C SER A 102 49.85 7.84 1.02
N ARG A 103 50.64 8.75 1.61
CA ARG A 103 52.09 8.89 1.39
C ARG A 103 52.80 7.59 1.81
N THR A 104 52.96 6.65 0.88
CA THR A 104 53.76 5.44 1.11
C THR A 104 55.22 5.85 1.22
N SER A 105 55.88 5.41 2.29
CA SER A 105 57.29 5.68 2.56
C SER A 105 58.14 5.25 1.36
N LYS A 106 58.92 6.19 0.79
CA LYS A 106 59.85 5.90 -0.30
C LYS A 106 60.96 4.95 0.19
N ARG A 107 60.95 3.73 -0.36
CA ARG A 107 62.07 2.98 -0.93
C ARG A 107 63.48 3.29 -0.37
N SER A 108 64.00 2.39 0.46
CA SER A 108 65.44 2.27 0.69
C SER A 108 66.07 1.45 -0.45
N ALA A 109 66.97 2.05 -1.23
CA ALA A 109 68.04 1.43 -2.02
C ALA A 109 68.78 2.54 -2.81
N PRO A 110 70.04 2.36 -3.28
CA PRO A 110 71.10 1.38 -2.95
C PRO A 110 72.49 2.05 -2.72
N ASN A 111 73.39 1.47 -1.90
CA ASN A 111 74.80 1.95 -1.84
C ASN A 111 75.72 0.95 -2.54
N TRP A 112 76.29 1.33 -3.71
CA TRP A 112 77.15 0.46 -4.53
C TRP A 112 78.52 1.05 -4.90
N GLU A 113 79.14 1.97 -4.17
CA GLU A 113 80.53 2.36 -4.49
C GLU A 113 81.46 2.48 -3.27
N SER A 114 82.35 1.48 -3.14
CA SER A 114 83.65 1.54 -2.46
C SER A 114 84.70 2.11 -3.43
N PRO A 115 85.76 2.84 -3.01
CA PRO A 115 87.03 2.18 -2.66
C PRO A 115 88.01 2.93 -1.71
N PHE A 116 88.90 2.16 -1.08
CA PHE A 116 90.27 2.47 -0.62
C PHE A 116 90.71 3.94 -0.32
N ARG A 117 91.11 4.18 0.95
CA ARG A 117 92.24 5.03 1.40
C ARG A 117 92.52 4.59 2.85
N GLY A 118 93.63 3.97 3.25
CA GLY A 118 95.03 4.31 2.98
C GLY A 118 95.63 5.05 4.17
N THR A 119 96.17 4.30 5.14
CA THR A 119 97.30 4.59 6.07
C THR A 119 97.34 5.88 6.92
N ALA A 120 97.51 5.73 8.23
CA ALA A 120 98.73 6.07 9.00
C ALA A 120 98.69 5.42 10.39
#